data_AF-F9HBP2-F1
#
_entry.id   AF-F9HBP2-F1
#
_cell.length_a   1.000
_cell.length_b   1.000
_cell.length_c   1.000
_cell.angle_alpha   90.00
_cell.angle_beta   90.00
_cell.angle_gamma   90.00
#
_symmetry.space_group_name_H-M   'P 1'
#
loop_
_entity.id
_entity.type
_entity.pdbx_description
1 polymer ?
#
loop_
_entity_poly.entity_id
_entity_poly.type
_entity_poly.pdbx_seq_one_letter_code
_entity_poly.pdbx_strand_id
1 'polypeptide(L)'
;MNPVIDFVSKFFTDELTSEFIPNSFVYHVWKGFLEYYGIKENRSEMGLHREIKSNLPEGFAVGQKVIPAGQQIHKGFYPKEDLPPFASVAYANGRATPEKQKKPKNERGYYNHWPEYKKRRKRK
;
A
#
# COMPACT_ATOMS: atom_id res chain seq x y z
N MET A 1 0.83 17.63 14.95
CA MET A 1 1.42 16.36 14.47
C MET A 1 1.26 16.32 12.95
N ASN A 2 2.26 15.89 12.18
CA ASN A 2 2.10 15.74 10.72
C ASN A 2 1.30 14.44 10.45
N PRO A 3 0.08 14.51 9.89
CA PRO A 3 -0.76 13.34 9.69
C PRO A 3 -0.13 12.27 8.79
N VAL A 4 0.69 12.66 7.81
CA VAL A 4 1.39 11.71 6.93
C VAL A 4 2.44 10.92 7.69
N ILE A 5 3.21 11.56 8.58
CA ILE A 5 4.22 10.86 9.40
C ILE A 5 3.54 9.87 10.36
N ASP A 6 2.44 10.28 10.98
CA ASP A 6 1.67 9.40 11.87
C ASP A 6 1.12 8.19 11.11
N PHE A 7 0.50 8.43 9.96
CA PHE A 7 0.04 7.37 9.06
C PHE A 7 1.17 6.42 8.66
N VAL A 8 2.32 6.95 8.26
CA VAL A 8 3.45 6.11 7.86
C VAL A 8 3.88 5.19 8.99
N SER A 9 3.99 5.71 10.21
CA SER A 9 4.37 4.93 11.39
C SER A 9 3.36 3.83 11.77
N LYS A 10 2.07 4.05 11.50
CA LYS A 10 0.98 3.12 11.85
C LYS A 10 0.71 2.08 10.76
N PHE A 11 0.93 2.42 9.50
CA PHE A 11 0.60 1.56 8.37
C PHE A 11 1.79 0.76 7.85
N PHE A 12 2.97 1.37 7.71
CA PHE A 12 4.16 0.69 7.20
C PHE A 12 4.88 -0.09 8.30
N THR A 13 4.25 -1.15 8.78
CA THR A 13 4.78 -2.03 9.82
C THR A 13 5.29 -3.33 9.22
N ASP A 14 5.99 -4.11 10.03
CA ASP A 14 6.48 -5.43 9.63
C ASP A 14 5.34 -6.48 9.58
N GLU A 15 4.13 -6.14 10.03
CA GLU A 15 2.94 -7.01 9.98
C GLU A 15 2.36 -7.15 8.57
N LEU A 16 2.70 -6.23 7.66
CA LEU A 16 2.30 -6.30 6.26
C LEU A 16 2.82 -7.57 5.59
N THR A 17 1.91 -8.29 4.95
CA THR A 17 2.11 -9.60 4.32
C THR A 17 2.55 -9.48 2.86
N SER A 18 2.05 -8.47 2.13
CA SER A 18 2.35 -8.31 0.70
C SER A 18 3.80 -7.94 0.46
N GLU A 19 4.39 -8.48 -0.61
CA GLU A 19 5.75 -8.14 -1.08
C GLU A 19 5.81 -6.74 -1.70
N PHE A 20 4.69 -6.27 -2.25
CA PHE A 20 4.56 -4.96 -2.86
C PHE A 20 3.17 -4.40 -2.55
N ILE A 21 3.13 -3.14 -2.15
CA ILE A 21 1.91 -2.43 -1.78
C ILE A 21 1.68 -1.32 -2.81
N PRO A 22 0.62 -1.43 -3.64
CA PRO A 22 0.27 -0.40 -4.61
C PRO A 22 -0.04 0.95 -3.95
N ASN A 23 0.39 2.05 -4.56
CA ASN A 23 0.13 3.39 -4.06
C ASN A 23 -1.37 3.71 -3.97
N SER A 24 -2.17 3.16 -4.88
CA SER A 24 -3.62 3.31 -4.84
C SER A 24 -4.25 2.60 -3.64
N PHE A 25 -3.67 1.49 -3.17
CA PHE A 25 -4.05 0.85 -1.91
C PHE A 25 -3.66 1.71 -0.72
N VAL A 26 -2.43 2.23 -0.69
CA VAL A 26 -1.98 3.14 0.37
C VAL A 26 -2.88 4.36 0.46
N TYR A 27 -3.28 4.93 -0.67
CA TYR A 27 -4.20 6.06 -0.71
C TYR A 27 -5.62 5.69 -0.25
N HIS A 28 -6.10 4.49 -0.59
CA HIS A 28 -7.35 3.96 -0.04
C HIS A 28 -7.31 3.88 1.48
N VAL A 29 -6.25 3.30 2.03
CA VAL A 29 -6.04 3.17 3.49
C VAL A 29 -5.87 4.52 4.16
N TRP A 30 -5.18 5.47 3.53
CA TRP A 30 -5.04 6.85 4.00
C TRP A 30 -6.39 7.56 4.18
N LYS A 31 -7.33 7.39 3.24
CA LYS A 31 -8.68 7.96 3.42
C LYS A 31 -9.39 7.39 4.64
N GLY A 32 -9.28 6.08 4.87
CA GLY A 32 -9.80 5.44 6.08
C GLY A 32 -9.13 5.97 7.34
N PHE A 33 -7.81 6.17 7.32
CA PHE A 33 -7.07 6.80 8.40
C PHE A 33 -7.60 8.20 8.73
N LEU A 34 -7.78 9.06 7.72
CA LEU A 34 -8.31 10.41 7.92
C LEU A 34 -9.73 10.38 8.53
N GLU A 35 -10.60 9.50 8.03
CA GLU A 35 -11.96 9.34 8.52
C GLU A 35 -11.98 8.84 9.97
N TYR A 36 -11.24 7.78 10.26
CA TYR A 36 -11.17 7.14 11.58
C TYR A 36 -10.69 8.11 12.68
N TYR A 37 -9.70 8.95 12.38
CA TYR A 37 -9.14 9.90 13.33
C TYR A 37 -9.76 11.31 13.23
N GLY A 38 -10.77 11.52 12.38
CA GLY A 38 -11.43 12.82 12.23
C GLY A 38 -10.53 13.92 11.67
N ILE A 39 -9.51 13.57 10.90
CA ILE A 39 -8.52 14.51 10.36
C ILE A 39 -9.05 15.12 9.06
N LYS A 40 -9.21 16.44 9.05
CA LYS A 40 -9.63 17.19 7.85
C LYS A 40 -8.42 17.57 7.01
N GLU A 41 -8.00 16.65 6.15
CA GLU A 41 -6.95 16.90 5.15
C GLU A 41 -7.43 16.42 3.78
N ASN A 42 -7.15 17.20 2.75
CA ASN A 42 -7.39 16.80 1.38
C ASN A 42 -6.07 16.83 0.61
N ARG A 43 -5.70 15.68 0.07
CA ARG A 43 -4.42 15.46 -0.57
C ARG A 43 -4.62 14.52 -1.74
N SER A 44 -4.01 14.83 -2.88
CA SER A 44 -4.04 13.91 -4.01
C SER A 44 -3.23 12.65 -3.73
N GLU A 45 -3.58 11.54 -4.37
CA GLU A 45 -2.82 10.29 -4.30
C GLU A 45 -1.32 10.50 -4.61
N MET A 46 -1.01 11.35 -5.60
CA MET A 46 0.37 11.68 -5.96
C MET A 46 1.07 12.57 -4.93
N GLY A 47 0.34 13.49 -4.30
CA GLY A 47 0.86 14.32 -3.21
C GLY A 47 1.22 13.48 -1.99
N LEU A 48 0.37 12.52 -1.63
CA LEU A 48 0.66 11.56 -0.56
C LEU A 48 1.89 10.71 -0.88
N HIS A 49 1.95 10.15 -2.09
CA HIS A 49 3.09 9.33 -2.52
C HIS A 49 4.44 10.04 -2.38
N ARG A 50 4.50 11.34 -2.73
CA ARG A 50 5.72 12.14 -2.63
C ARG A 50 6.19 12.31 -1.19
N GLU A 51 5.28 12.55 -0.25
CA GLU A 51 5.65 12.72 1.16
C GLU A 51 5.98 11.41 1.85
N ILE A 52 5.25 10.33 1.56
CA ILE A 52 5.58 8.99 2.08
C ILE A 52 6.98 8.59 1.64
N LYS A 53 7.35 8.83 0.37
CA LYS A 53 8.69 8.51 -0.15
C LYS A 53 9.81 9.12 0.69
N SER A 54 9.62 10.32 1.23
CA SER A 54 10.63 11.01 2.05
C SER A 54 10.68 10.55 3.50
N ASN A 55 9.67 9.80 3.96
CA ASN A 55 9.52 9.37 5.36
C ASN A 55 9.39 7.85 5.49
N LEU A 56 9.74 7.11 4.44
CA LEU A 56 9.54 5.67 4.36
C LEU A 56 10.40 4.96 5.43
N PRO A 57 9.85 4.04 6.23
CA PRO A 57 10.63 3.34 7.24
C PRO A 57 11.61 2.36 6.60
N GLU A 58 12.61 1.95 7.38
CA GLU A 58 13.54 0.90 6.98
C GLU A 58 12.78 -0.38 6.58
N GLY A 59 13.31 -1.13 5.62
CA GLY A 59 12.68 -2.36 5.12
C GLY A 59 11.65 -2.12 4.01
N PHE A 60 11.34 -0.87 3.70
CA PHE A 60 10.52 -0.53 2.53
C PHE A 60 11.33 0.24 1.48
N ALA A 61 10.94 0.09 0.23
CA ALA A 61 11.53 0.83 -0.88
C ALA A 61 10.49 1.24 -1.92
N VAL A 62 10.60 2.44 -2.49
CA VAL A 62 9.71 2.85 -3.59
C VAL A 62 10.00 2.01 -4.83
N GLY A 63 8.96 1.60 -5.53
CA GLY A 63 9.10 0.81 -6.74
C GLY A 63 7.88 0.84 -7.65
N GLN A 64 7.93 -0.01 -8.66
CA GLN A 64 6.84 -0.23 -9.59
C GLN A 64 6.68 -1.73 -9.85
N LYS A 65 5.43 -2.17 -10.02
CA LYS A 65 5.09 -3.54 -10.38
C LYS A 65 4.04 -3.53 -11.49
N VAL A 66 4.18 -4.49 -12.41
CA VAL A 66 3.24 -4.63 -13.53
C VAL A 66 2.16 -5.62 -13.11
N ILE A 67 0.89 -5.23 -13.27
CA ILE A 67 -0.23 -6.16 -13.31
C ILE A 67 -0.35 -6.66 -14.76
N PRO A 68 -0.15 -7.97 -15.02
CA PRO A 68 -0.31 -8.52 -16.35
C PRO A 68 -1.73 -8.35 -16.92
N ALA A 69 -1.86 -8.48 -18.23
CA ALA A 69 -3.18 -8.58 -18.86
C ALA A 69 -3.93 -9.82 -18.31
N GLY A 70 -5.25 -9.70 -18.21
CA GLY A 70 -6.11 -10.74 -17.63
C GLY A 70 -6.02 -10.87 -16.11
N GLN A 71 -5.32 -9.97 -15.43
CA GLN A 71 -5.26 -9.93 -13.96
C GLN A 71 -5.84 -8.64 -13.41
N GLN A 72 -6.57 -8.81 -12.30
CA GLN A 72 -7.05 -7.69 -11.51
C GLN A 72 -5.92 -7.08 -10.69
N ILE A 73 -5.21 -7.89 -9.89
CA ILE A 73 -4.10 -7.48 -9.00
C ILE A 73 -2.84 -8.29 -9.30
N HIS A 74 -1.66 -7.81 -8.88
CA HIS A 74 -0.41 -8.55 -9.06
C HIS A 74 -0.25 -9.66 -8.00
N LYS A 75 0.53 -10.68 -8.33
CA LYS A 75 0.90 -11.74 -7.37
C LYS A 75 1.67 -11.17 -6.17
N GLY A 76 1.48 -11.79 -5.00
CA GLY A 76 2.07 -11.37 -3.74
C GLY A 76 1.46 -10.09 -3.15
N PHE A 77 0.24 -9.72 -3.59
CA PHE A 77 -0.57 -8.68 -2.97
C PHE A 77 -1.82 -9.27 -2.34
N TYR A 78 -1.99 -9.01 -1.05
CA TYR A 78 -3.04 -9.54 -0.19
C TYR A 78 -3.79 -8.38 0.47
N PRO A 79 -4.58 -7.59 -0.29
CA PRO A 79 -5.21 -6.37 0.21
C PRO A 79 -6.18 -6.58 1.38
N LYS A 80 -6.69 -7.81 1.56
CA LYS A 80 -7.56 -8.16 2.68
C LYS A 80 -6.77 -8.39 3.97
N GLU A 81 -5.59 -8.96 3.86
CA GLU A 81 -4.70 -9.25 4.99
C GLU A 81 -3.96 -8.00 5.45
N ASP A 82 -3.63 -7.12 4.49
CA ASP A 82 -2.93 -5.85 4.75
C ASP A 82 -3.88 -4.67 5.06
N LEU A 83 -5.17 -4.94 5.28
CA LEU A 83 -6.15 -3.91 5.58
C LEU A 83 -6.11 -3.60 7.09
N PRO A 84 -5.71 -2.39 7.52
CA PRO A 84 -5.67 -2.08 8.94
C PRO A 84 -7.08 -1.83 9.49
N PRO A 85 -7.27 -1.90 10.83
CA PRO A 85 -8.57 -1.70 11.47
C PRO A 85 -9.24 -0.36 11.15
N PHE A 86 -8.44 0.68 10.90
CA PHE A 86 -8.93 2.02 10.57
C PHE A 86 -9.32 2.20 9.10
N ALA A 87 -9.16 1.20 8.24
CA ALA A 87 -9.55 1.24 6.82
C ALA A 87 -10.45 0.06 6.45
N SER A 88 -11.55 -0.13 7.19
CA SER A 88 -12.43 -1.30 7.12
C SER A 88 -13.13 -1.55 5.78
N VAL A 89 -13.16 -0.58 4.86
CA VAL A 89 -13.77 -0.73 3.54
C VAL A 89 -12.85 -1.55 2.64
N ALA A 90 -13.43 -2.56 1.97
CA ALA A 90 -12.70 -3.40 1.03
C ALA A 90 -12.07 -2.59 -0.11
N TYR A 91 -10.80 -2.85 -0.41
CA TYR A 91 -10.10 -2.19 -1.49
C TYR A 91 -10.54 -2.71 -2.87
N ALA A 92 -10.67 -1.78 -3.82
CA ALA A 92 -10.85 -2.09 -5.24
C ALA A 92 -9.96 -1.19 -6.11
N ASN A 93 -9.29 -1.79 -7.08
CA ASN A 93 -8.40 -1.07 -8.00
C ASN A 93 -9.06 -0.69 -9.34
N GLY A 94 -10.38 -0.82 -9.42
CA GLY A 94 -11.16 -0.52 -10.62
C GLY A 94 -11.02 -1.52 -11.77
N ARG A 95 -10.29 -2.65 -11.61
CA ARG A 95 -10.10 -3.68 -12.65
C ARG A 95 -10.93 -4.95 -12.42
N ALA A 96 -12.11 -4.83 -11.80
CA ALA A 96 -12.94 -6.00 -11.46
C ALA A 96 -13.50 -6.75 -12.68
N THR A 97 -13.64 -6.11 -13.84
CA THR A 97 -14.21 -6.73 -15.04
C THR A 97 -13.14 -7.12 -16.08
N PRO A 98 -13.37 -8.17 -16.90
CA PRO A 98 -12.42 -8.60 -17.92
C PRO A 98 -12.03 -7.50 -18.92
N GLU A 99 -12.95 -6.61 -19.29
CA GLU A 99 -12.69 -5.51 -20.22
C GLU A 99 -11.61 -4.57 -19.70
N LYS A 100 -11.62 -4.32 -18.39
CA LYS A 100 -10.64 -3.46 -17.70
C LYS A 100 -9.31 -4.17 -17.44
N GLN A 101 -9.26 -5.50 -17.63
CA GLN A 101 -8.07 -6.32 -17.49
C GLN A 101 -7.35 -6.60 -18.81
N LYS A 102 -7.92 -6.22 -19.97
CA LYS A 102 -7.37 -6.50 -21.31
C LYS A 102 -5.93 -6.03 -21.50
N LYS A 103 -5.55 -4.91 -20.89
CA LYS A 103 -4.20 -4.32 -21.00
C LYS A 103 -3.44 -4.46 -19.68
N PRO A 104 -2.12 -4.71 -19.71
CA PRO A 104 -1.30 -4.65 -18.52
C PRO A 104 -1.32 -3.22 -17.94
N LYS A 105 -1.03 -3.10 -16.64
CA LYS A 105 -0.98 -1.81 -15.94
C LYS A 105 0.27 -1.76 -15.07
N ASN A 106 1.05 -0.68 -15.20
CA ASN A 106 2.14 -0.39 -14.28
C ASN A 106 1.58 0.36 -13.07
N GLU A 107 1.85 -0.14 -11.88
CA GLU A 107 1.47 0.51 -10.62
C GLU A 107 2.72 0.92 -9.86
N ARG A 108 2.73 2.16 -9.37
CA ARG A 108 3.71 2.65 -8.40
C ARG A 108 3.31 2.18 -7.01
N GLY A 109 4.28 2.06 -6.13
CA GLY A 109 4.02 1.60 -4.78
C GLY A 109 5.31 1.39 -4.01
N TYR A 110 5.24 0.47 -3.06
CA TYR A 110 6.29 0.26 -2.06
C TYR A 110 6.57 -1.24 -1.95
N TYR A 111 7.81 -1.63 -2.23
CA TYR A 111 8.30 -2.97 -1.91
C TYR A 111 8.45 -3.11 -0.40
N ASN A 112 7.99 -4.25 0.10
CA ASN A 112 8.09 -4.67 1.49
C ASN A 112 9.14 -5.78 1.60
N HIS A 113 10.29 -5.45 2.19
CA HIS A 113 11.39 -6.39 2.38
C HIS A 113 11.38 -7.05 3.76
N TRP A 114 10.39 -6.76 4.61
CA TRP A 114 10.26 -7.38 5.94
C TRP A 114 10.12 -8.91 5.92
N PRO A 115 9.42 -9.55 4.96
CA PRO A 115 9.38 -11.01 4.89
C PRO A 115 10.78 -11.65 4.80
N GLU A 116 11.71 -11.03 4.07
CA GLU A 116 13.11 -11.49 4.00
C GLU A 116 13.89 -11.16 5.28
N TYR A 117 13.65 -9.99 5.88
CA TYR A 117 14.27 -9.60 7.14
C TYR A 117 13.87 -10.51 8.32
N LYS A 118 12.58 -10.88 8.41
CA LYS A 118 12.06 -11.84 9.39
C LYS A 118 12.67 -13.22 9.22
N LYS A 119 12.83 -13.70 7.98
CA LYS A 119 13.55 -14.97 7.69
C LYS A 119 15.00 -14.93 8.18
N ARG A 120 15.69 -13.78 8.08
CA ARG A 120 17.06 -13.62 8.57
C ARG A 120 17.15 -13.58 10.10
N ARG A 121 16.21 -12.91 10.79
CA ARG A 121 16.20 -12.84 12.27
C ARG A 121 15.85 -14.17 12.94
N LYS A 122 15.03 -15.02 12.32
CA LYS A 122 14.72 -16.38 12.82
C LYS A 122 15.86 -17.40 12.64
N ARG A 123 16.92 -17.05 11.91
CA ARG A 123 18.08 -17.91 11.64
C ARG A 123 19.26 -17.65 12.59
N LYS A 124 19.09 -16.77 13.58
CA LYS A 124 19.99 -16.59 14.74
C LYS A 124 19.33 -17.20 15.96
#